data_AF-A0AAY4DFI2-F1
#
_entry.id   AF-A0AAY4DFI2-F1
#
_cell.length_a   1.000
_cell.length_b   1.000
_cell.length_c   1.000
_cell.angle_alpha   90.00
_cell.angle_beta   90.00
_cell.angle_gamma   90.00
#
_symmetry.space_group_name_H-M   'P 1'
#
loop_
_entity.id
_entity.type
_entity.pdbx_description
1 polymer ?
#
loop_
_entity_poly.entity_id
_entity_poly.type
_entity_poly.pdbx_seq_one_letter_code
_entity_poly.pdbx_strand_id
1 'polypeptide(L)'
;NTITYSDKIDPELDGLECLYTLQVEIDSGIQQSPLHYQDTYFSILAFVLHLEGETEMALEYLCKAEEALKEDKRDETDFIVTYSSFAWIHHHLKNQKDMERYRDKVRSISREGAAATVHGEKGWSFLKLGSMFFERAKESFEKALELNPENPTYNMGYGVVLYRIEDLDKKHEIKPEYSAAVKQLRKTLSLDSGYSEAMTLLALKVQKYDEREADELIVKALVLSPDVPHIIKYLVHYIKKCSPEESLEMIKSALVQTPTSNYYEVGVCYKEKYVQLIKSGRRDEAAAYVKKCIRFLSEAVRLDPSNTNAMMNLAEAYAEDQQLQRAEEIFTNLIQEGQLGEKDKQHCHFIYGRFLYFKRNDEDRSVEQYKEAYKIQVYSGDRKKAGERLRQVATRKHGQMSNEIWAFLAAEDENKVSRGCSPSEQDTGLS
;
A
#
# COMPACT_ATOMS: atom_id res chain seq x y z
N ASN A 1 2.80 23.87 -1.10
CA ASN A 1 3.91 24.83 -1.30
C ASN A 1 4.91 24.20 -2.24
N THR A 2 4.95 24.65 -3.49
CA THR A 2 5.88 24.13 -4.51
C THR A 2 7.28 24.67 -4.21
N ILE A 3 8.20 23.81 -3.79
CA ILE A 3 9.60 24.19 -3.58
C ILE A 3 10.35 23.74 -4.82
N THR A 4 10.65 24.70 -5.70
CA THR A 4 11.49 24.50 -6.87
C THR A 4 12.94 24.83 -6.49
N TYR A 5 13.82 23.84 -6.56
CA TYR A 5 15.26 24.08 -6.48
C TYR A 5 15.76 24.55 -7.85
N SER A 6 16.35 25.75 -7.90
CA SER A 6 16.69 26.45 -9.16
C SER A 6 17.81 25.78 -9.96
N ASP A 7 17.75 25.91 -11.28
CA ASP A 7 18.64 25.33 -12.32
C ASP A 7 20.14 25.71 -12.27
N LYS A 8 20.65 26.31 -11.19
CA LYS A 8 22.07 26.62 -11.03
C LYS A 8 22.65 25.78 -9.91
N ILE A 9 23.18 24.60 -10.27
CA ILE A 9 24.06 23.83 -9.39
C ILE A 9 25.26 24.72 -9.06
N ASP A 10 25.49 24.96 -7.78
CA ASP A 10 26.69 25.67 -7.30
C ASP A 10 27.93 24.90 -7.79
N PRO A 11 28.94 25.55 -8.40
CA PRO A 11 30.20 24.89 -8.76
C PRO A 11 30.87 24.11 -7.61
N GLU A 12 30.61 24.49 -6.36
CA GLU A 12 31.08 23.77 -5.18
C GLU A 12 30.40 22.42 -4.97
N LEU A 13 29.21 22.24 -5.55
CA LEU A 13 28.39 21.03 -5.49
C LEU A 13 28.37 20.24 -6.81
N ASP A 14 29.13 20.71 -7.80
CA ASP A 14 29.28 20.04 -9.09
C ASP A 14 29.87 18.63 -8.91
N GLY A 15 29.20 17.65 -9.53
CA GLY A 15 29.54 16.23 -9.45
C GLY A 15 29.00 15.46 -8.23
N LEU A 16 28.13 16.06 -7.39
CA LEU A 16 27.36 15.35 -6.38
C LEU A 16 26.06 14.78 -6.99
N GLU A 17 25.76 13.51 -6.74
CA GLU A 17 24.61 12.81 -7.32
C GLU A 17 23.67 12.36 -6.19
N CYS A 18 22.57 13.09 -5.99
CA CYS A 18 21.57 12.81 -4.96
C CYS A 18 20.20 13.41 -5.32
N LEU A 19 19.18 13.17 -4.50
CA LEU A 19 17.80 13.65 -4.75
C LEU A 19 17.70 15.16 -5.02
N TYR A 20 18.58 15.97 -4.41
CA TYR A 20 18.66 17.42 -4.63
C TYR A 20 19.08 17.82 -6.06
N THR A 21 19.76 16.93 -6.78
CA THR A 21 20.12 17.14 -8.21
C THR A 21 19.14 16.48 -9.18
N LEU A 22 18.10 15.80 -8.69
CA LEU A 22 17.15 15.03 -9.52
C LEU A 22 15.93 15.82 -10.00
N GLN A 23 15.78 17.11 -9.72
CA GLN A 23 14.62 17.94 -10.12
C GLN A 23 13.28 17.21 -9.86
N VAL A 24 12.90 17.09 -8.59
CA VAL A 24 11.69 16.41 -8.14
C VAL A 24 10.80 17.39 -7.37
N GLU A 25 9.52 17.46 -7.72
CA GLU A 25 8.45 18.05 -6.90
C GLU A 25 7.66 16.92 -6.22
N ILE A 26 7.41 17.03 -4.90
CA ILE A 26 6.81 15.96 -4.09
C ILE A 26 5.46 16.38 -3.52
N ASP A 27 4.49 15.46 -3.56
CA ASP A 27 3.23 15.52 -2.82
C ASP A 27 3.30 14.51 -1.64
N SER A 28 2.87 14.92 -0.45
CA SER A 28 3.34 14.42 0.87
C SER A 28 2.84 13.02 1.32
N GLY A 29 2.86 12.02 0.43
CA GLY A 29 2.29 10.70 0.67
C GLY A 29 3.28 9.54 0.63
N ILE A 30 4.33 9.53 1.45
CA ILE A 30 5.29 8.41 1.48
C ILE A 30 4.87 7.39 2.55
N GLN A 31 4.31 6.24 2.14
CA GLN A 31 4.07 5.09 3.02
C GLN A 31 5.22 4.08 3.01
N GLN A 32 5.33 3.30 4.10
CA GLN A 32 6.42 2.37 4.46
C GLN A 32 6.97 1.51 3.31
N SER A 33 8.30 1.30 3.29
CA SER A 33 9.05 0.52 2.31
C SER A 33 9.65 -0.76 2.93
N PRO A 34 9.90 -1.82 2.16
CA PRO A 34 10.60 -3.04 2.63
C PRO A 34 12.01 -2.75 3.17
N LEU A 35 12.52 -3.64 4.04
CA LEU A 35 13.83 -3.53 4.71
C LEU A 35 15.01 -3.34 3.74
N HIS A 36 14.98 -3.97 2.55
CA HIS A 36 16.09 -3.89 1.59
C HIS A 36 16.18 -2.56 0.81
N TYR A 37 15.27 -1.61 1.07
CA TYR A 37 15.26 -0.27 0.48
C TYR A 37 15.26 0.83 1.56
N GLN A 38 15.70 0.50 2.77
CA GLN A 38 15.63 1.39 3.93
C GLN A 38 16.47 2.65 3.74
N ASP A 39 17.67 2.53 3.19
CA ASP A 39 18.57 3.64 2.93
C ASP A 39 18.00 4.58 1.86
N THR A 40 17.48 4.05 0.74
CA THR A 40 16.80 4.87 -0.27
C THR A 40 15.59 5.57 0.33
N TYR A 41 14.80 4.87 1.15
CA TYR A 41 13.64 5.44 1.84
C TYR A 41 14.03 6.59 2.78
N PHE A 42 15.04 6.37 3.62
CA PHE A 42 15.56 7.40 4.51
C PHE A 42 16.15 8.58 3.75
N SER A 43 16.83 8.34 2.63
CA SER A 43 17.33 9.39 1.74
C SER A 43 16.19 10.24 1.16
N ILE A 44 15.09 9.62 0.74
CA ILE A 44 13.89 10.34 0.26
C ILE A 44 13.25 11.15 1.39
N LEU A 45 13.11 10.57 2.59
CA LEU A 45 12.58 11.31 3.74
C LEU A 45 13.46 12.51 4.10
N ALA A 46 14.78 12.34 4.11
CA ALA A 46 15.71 13.43 4.34
C ALA A 46 15.54 14.55 3.31
N PHE A 47 15.40 14.18 2.03
CA PHE A 47 15.11 15.15 0.96
C PHE A 47 13.81 15.92 1.21
N VAL A 48 12.71 15.23 1.47
CA VAL A 48 11.40 15.86 1.75
C VAL A 48 11.47 16.79 2.96
N LEU A 49 12.04 16.33 4.08
CA LEU A 49 12.14 17.12 5.30
C LEU A 49 12.99 18.36 5.10
N HIS A 50 14.07 18.26 4.33
CA HIS A 50 14.88 19.44 4.01
C HIS A 50 14.10 20.45 3.16
N LEU A 51 13.31 19.99 2.18
CA LEU A 51 12.41 20.88 1.45
C LEU A 51 11.44 21.59 2.41
N GLU A 52 10.86 20.86 3.36
CA GLU A 52 9.94 21.41 4.36
C GLU A 52 10.60 22.37 5.38
N GLY A 53 11.93 22.49 5.35
CA GLY A 53 12.71 23.34 6.25
C GLY A 53 13.19 22.64 7.52
N GLU A 54 12.78 21.38 7.74
CA GLU A 54 13.12 20.54 8.90
C GLU A 54 14.51 19.91 8.74
N THR A 55 15.54 20.77 8.64
CA THR A 55 16.89 20.37 8.25
C THR A 55 17.59 19.48 9.29
N GLU A 56 17.31 19.66 10.59
CA GLU A 56 17.87 18.79 11.64
C GLU A 56 17.34 17.35 11.49
N MET A 57 16.03 17.20 11.30
CA MET A 57 15.42 15.88 11.04
C MET A 57 15.92 15.26 9.74
N ALA A 58 16.14 16.07 8.70
CA ALA A 58 16.73 15.58 7.46
C ALA A 58 18.11 14.93 7.67
N LEU A 59 18.96 15.56 8.48
CA LEU A 59 20.27 14.98 8.85
C LEU A 59 20.14 13.70 9.67
N GLU A 60 19.19 13.63 10.61
CA GLU A 60 18.92 12.38 11.36
C GLU A 60 18.53 11.22 10.44
N TYR A 61 17.72 11.47 9.42
CA TYR A 61 17.36 10.44 8.44
C TYR A 61 18.53 10.05 7.55
N LEU A 62 19.41 10.97 7.15
CA LEU A 62 20.64 10.60 6.45
C LEU A 62 21.58 9.75 7.32
N CYS A 63 21.63 10.00 8.64
CA CYS A 63 22.36 9.13 9.56
C CYS A 63 21.77 7.71 9.57
N LYS A 64 20.44 7.59 9.64
CA LYS A 64 19.77 6.28 9.53
C LYS A 64 20.04 5.58 8.20
N ALA A 65 20.11 6.33 7.09
CA ALA A 65 20.49 5.79 5.78
C ALA A 65 21.93 5.25 5.80
N GLU A 66 22.87 6.02 6.34
CA GLU A 66 24.27 5.60 6.47
C GLU A 66 24.43 4.38 7.39
N GLU A 67 23.67 4.31 8.48
CA GLU A 67 23.63 3.16 9.39
C GLU A 67 23.07 1.90 8.70
N ALA A 68 21.94 2.03 8.00
CA ALA A 68 21.34 0.92 7.26
C ALA A 68 22.30 0.32 6.22
N LEU A 69 22.99 1.17 5.45
CA LEU A 69 24.01 0.74 4.48
C LEU A 69 25.18 -0.02 5.16
N LYS A 70 25.61 0.42 6.35
CA LYS A 70 26.68 -0.24 7.12
C LYS A 70 26.23 -1.59 7.68
N GLU A 71 25.01 -1.66 8.21
CA GLU A 71 24.43 -2.89 8.75
C GLU A 71 24.27 -3.97 7.67
N ASP A 72 23.85 -3.57 6.46
CA ASP A 72 23.75 -4.45 5.29
C ASP A 72 25.11 -4.71 4.60
N LYS A 73 26.21 -4.18 5.16
CA LYS A 73 27.60 -4.37 4.67
C LYS A 73 27.75 -4.06 3.18
N ARG A 74 27.09 -2.99 2.73
CA ARG A 74 27.08 -2.55 1.34
C ARG A 74 28.46 -2.06 0.89
N ASP A 75 28.66 -2.07 -0.42
CA ASP A 75 29.89 -1.60 -1.03
C ASP A 75 30.03 -0.08 -0.85
N GLU A 76 31.26 0.45 -0.85
CA GLU A 76 31.49 1.88 -0.69
C GLU A 76 30.76 2.74 -1.74
N THR A 77 30.53 2.18 -2.94
CA THR A 77 29.79 2.84 -4.02
C THR A 77 28.34 3.13 -3.66
N ASP A 78 27.70 2.30 -2.83
CA ASP A 78 26.31 2.46 -2.39
C ASP A 78 26.12 3.69 -1.49
N PHE A 79 27.17 4.15 -0.83
CA PHE A 79 27.11 5.34 0.03
C PHE A 79 27.12 6.66 -0.75
N ILE A 80 27.35 6.64 -2.07
CA ILE A 80 27.58 7.85 -2.86
C ILE A 80 26.40 8.83 -2.79
N VAL A 81 25.16 8.33 -2.83
CA VAL A 81 23.95 9.15 -2.79
C VAL A 81 23.74 9.75 -1.40
N THR A 82 23.97 8.97 -0.35
CA THR A 82 23.87 9.41 1.05
C THR A 82 24.93 10.47 1.36
N TYR A 83 26.19 10.24 1.00
CA TYR A 83 27.26 11.23 1.20
C TYR A 83 27.06 12.50 0.37
N SER A 84 26.58 12.36 -0.88
CA SER A 84 26.21 13.50 -1.71
C SER A 84 25.09 14.32 -1.05
N SER A 85 24.09 13.66 -0.45
CA SER A 85 22.99 14.32 0.28
C SER A 85 23.49 15.07 1.51
N PHE A 86 24.40 14.48 2.30
CA PHE A 86 25.02 15.16 3.44
C PHE A 86 25.78 16.42 2.99
N ALA A 87 26.60 16.32 1.94
CA ALA A 87 27.36 17.46 1.43
C ALA A 87 26.43 18.59 0.97
N TRP A 88 25.32 18.27 0.29
CA TRP A 88 24.30 19.23 -0.09
C TRP A 88 23.66 19.95 1.11
N ILE A 89 23.18 19.20 2.11
CA ILE A 89 22.55 19.81 3.29
C ILE A 89 23.55 20.67 4.08
N HIS A 90 24.79 20.21 4.26
CA HIS A 90 25.81 20.99 4.98
C HIS A 90 26.22 22.26 4.24
N HIS A 91 26.22 22.26 2.91
CA HIS A 91 26.39 23.48 2.12
C HIS A 91 25.24 24.47 2.39
N HIS A 92 23.99 24.02 2.39
CA HIS A 92 22.84 24.87 2.74
C HIS A 92 22.93 25.48 4.14
N LEU A 93 23.45 24.71 5.10
CA LEU A 93 23.70 25.17 6.47
C LEU A 93 24.95 26.07 6.61
N LYS A 94 25.70 26.30 5.53
CA LYS A 94 27.01 26.99 5.53
C LYS A 94 28.03 26.34 6.48
N ASN A 95 27.89 25.04 6.74
CA ASN A 95 28.83 24.26 7.53
C ASN A 95 29.93 23.70 6.61
N GLN A 96 30.93 24.53 6.35
CA GLN A 96 32.02 24.20 5.43
C GLN A 96 32.78 22.93 5.82
N LYS A 97 33.00 22.72 7.12
CA LYS A 97 33.80 21.60 7.63
C LYS A 97 33.17 20.25 7.30
N ASP A 98 31.88 20.09 7.56
CA ASP A 98 31.20 18.83 7.28
C ASP A 98 30.88 18.68 5.79
N MET A 99 30.60 19.77 5.08
CA MET A 99 30.46 19.74 3.62
C MET A 99 31.72 19.17 2.95
N GLU A 100 32.91 19.70 3.26
CA GLU A 100 34.18 19.22 2.71
C GLU A 100 34.46 17.77 3.09
N ARG A 101 34.17 17.40 4.34
CA ARG A 101 34.31 16.01 4.83
C ARG A 101 33.51 15.02 3.98
N TYR A 102 32.23 15.29 3.71
CA TYR A 102 31.40 14.40 2.90
C TYR A 102 31.74 14.47 1.42
N ARG A 103 32.16 15.64 0.91
CA ARG A 103 32.65 15.78 -0.46
C ARG A 103 33.90 14.92 -0.71
N ASP A 104 34.82 14.88 0.24
CA ASP A 104 36.02 14.04 0.14
C ASP A 104 35.69 12.55 0.19
N LYS A 105 34.69 12.15 1.00
CA LYS A 105 34.14 10.77 0.95
C LYS A 105 33.54 10.43 -0.42
N VAL A 106 32.85 11.36 -1.08
CA VAL A 106 32.34 11.12 -2.45
C VAL A 106 33.50 11.02 -3.44
N ARG A 107 34.54 11.84 -3.30
CA ARG A 107 35.73 11.79 -4.17
C ARG A 107 36.55 10.51 -4.02
N SER A 108 36.56 9.88 -2.84
CA SER A 108 37.23 8.59 -2.66
C SER A 108 36.51 7.45 -3.36
N ILE A 109 35.22 7.61 -3.71
CA ILE A 109 34.45 6.63 -4.46
C ILE A 109 34.72 6.80 -5.97
N SER A 110 35.05 5.70 -6.65
CA SER A 110 35.24 5.71 -8.10
C SER A 110 33.95 6.10 -8.83
N ARG A 111 33.99 7.16 -9.65
CA ARG A 111 32.83 7.61 -10.45
C ARG A 111 32.33 6.53 -11.41
N GLU A 112 33.24 5.82 -12.06
CA GLU A 112 32.89 4.72 -12.97
C GLU A 112 32.28 3.54 -12.20
N GLY A 113 32.80 3.26 -11.00
CA GLY A 113 32.26 2.21 -10.12
C GLY A 113 30.89 2.55 -9.54
N ALA A 114 30.58 3.83 -9.34
CA ALA A 114 29.35 4.29 -8.71
C ALA A 114 28.25 4.70 -9.71
N ALA A 115 28.55 4.83 -11.00
CA ALA A 115 27.58 5.26 -12.00
C ALA A 115 26.33 4.35 -12.06
N ALA A 116 26.53 3.02 -11.98
CA ALA A 116 25.43 2.07 -11.95
C ALA A 116 24.56 2.23 -10.69
N THR A 117 25.20 2.39 -9.52
CA THR A 117 24.53 2.67 -8.24
C THR A 117 23.71 3.95 -8.30
N VAL A 118 24.31 5.04 -8.78
CA VAL A 118 23.61 6.34 -8.91
C VAL A 118 22.36 6.18 -9.77
N HIS A 119 22.45 5.50 -10.92
CA HIS A 119 21.28 5.24 -11.76
C HIS A 119 20.25 4.32 -11.10
N GLY A 120 20.68 3.29 -10.37
CA GLY A 120 19.81 2.42 -9.59
C GLY A 120 19.03 3.19 -8.52
N GLU A 121 19.71 4.02 -7.72
CA GLU A 121 19.09 4.85 -6.68
C GLU A 121 18.12 5.88 -7.24
N LYS A 122 18.44 6.49 -8.41
CA LYS A 122 17.49 7.34 -9.15
C LYS A 122 16.23 6.54 -9.52
N GLY A 123 16.41 5.33 -10.05
CA GLY A 123 15.32 4.42 -10.39
C GLY A 123 14.38 4.16 -9.22
N TRP A 124 14.94 3.75 -8.07
CA TRP A 124 14.18 3.48 -6.85
C TRP A 124 13.47 4.71 -6.29
N SER A 125 14.16 5.85 -6.30
CA SER A 125 13.61 7.13 -5.86
C SER A 125 12.38 7.53 -6.68
N PHE A 126 12.51 7.56 -8.01
CA PHE A 126 11.40 7.87 -8.91
C PHE A 126 10.25 6.87 -8.77
N LEU A 127 10.55 5.58 -8.62
CA LEU A 127 9.54 4.55 -8.42
C LEU A 127 8.72 4.78 -7.13
N LYS A 128 9.37 5.28 -6.07
CA LYS A 128 8.73 5.57 -4.78
C LYS A 128 7.90 6.85 -4.83
N LEU A 129 8.35 7.86 -5.55
CA LEU A 129 7.69 9.16 -5.70
C LEU A 129 6.37 9.09 -6.47
N GLY A 130 6.13 8.01 -7.23
CA GLY A 130 4.81 7.67 -7.75
C GLY A 130 4.69 7.72 -9.26
N SER A 131 3.46 7.60 -9.75
CA SER A 131 3.17 7.27 -11.16
C SER A 131 3.67 8.29 -12.17
N MET A 132 3.72 9.57 -11.81
CA MET A 132 4.24 10.62 -12.68
C MET A 132 5.73 10.44 -13.03
N PHE A 133 6.47 9.69 -12.21
CA PHE A 133 7.90 9.48 -12.37
C PHE A 133 8.26 8.07 -12.89
N PHE A 134 7.29 7.22 -13.23
CA PHE A 134 7.57 5.85 -13.66
C PHE A 134 8.42 5.77 -14.94
N GLU A 135 8.23 6.64 -15.93
CA GLU A 135 9.10 6.65 -17.11
C GLU A 135 10.55 7.05 -16.75
N ARG A 136 10.73 8.02 -15.85
CA ARG A 136 12.07 8.40 -15.36
C ARG A 136 12.72 7.28 -14.54
N ALA A 137 11.93 6.55 -13.76
CA ALA A 137 12.38 5.37 -13.03
C ALA A 137 12.85 4.28 -14.01
N LYS A 138 12.07 4.02 -15.06
CA LYS A 138 12.36 3.07 -16.13
C LYS A 138 13.70 3.40 -16.82
N GLU A 139 13.86 4.63 -17.32
CA GLU A 139 15.12 5.08 -17.96
C GLU A 139 16.33 4.97 -17.02
N SER A 140 16.14 5.24 -15.72
CA SER A 140 17.21 5.15 -14.74
C SER A 140 17.65 3.71 -14.52
N PHE A 141 16.70 2.77 -14.40
CA PHE A 141 17.04 1.35 -14.30
C PHE A 141 17.64 0.80 -15.60
N GLU A 142 17.20 1.24 -16.78
CA GLU A 142 17.82 0.88 -18.06
C GLU A 142 19.31 1.27 -18.07
N LYS A 143 19.65 2.51 -17.69
CA LYS A 143 21.05 2.96 -17.59
C LYS A 143 21.86 2.20 -16.53
N ALA A 144 21.24 1.86 -15.40
CA ALA A 144 21.90 1.04 -14.39
C ALA A 144 22.22 -0.36 -14.93
N LEU A 145 21.31 -0.95 -15.70
CA LEU A 145 21.46 -2.27 -16.31
C LEU A 145 22.39 -2.28 -17.53
N GLU A 146 22.55 -1.17 -18.25
CA GLU A 146 23.60 -1.03 -19.28
C GLU A 146 25.00 -1.19 -18.68
N LEU A 147 25.19 -0.67 -17.46
CA LEU A 147 26.46 -0.72 -16.73
C LEU A 147 26.64 -2.02 -15.94
N ASN A 148 25.55 -2.57 -15.39
CA ASN A 148 25.57 -3.82 -14.61
C ASN A 148 24.35 -4.71 -14.94
N PRO A 149 24.38 -5.46 -16.05
CA PRO A 149 23.21 -6.19 -16.57
C PRO A 149 22.68 -7.31 -15.68
N GLU A 150 23.54 -7.93 -14.88
CA GLU A 150 23.21 -9.10 -14.07
C GLU A 150 22.94 -8.74 -12.60
N ASN A 151 22.83 -7.43 -12.27
CA ASN A 151 22.50 -6.99 -10.92
C ASN A 151 21.04 -7.36 -10.57
N PRO A 152 20.77 -8.21 -9.56
CA PRO A 152 19.42 -8.65 -9.25
C PRO A 152 18.51 -7.51 -8.77
N THR A 153 19.03 -6.57 -7.98
CA THR A 153 18.30 -5.40 -7.49
C THR A 153 17.84 -4.51 -8.63
N TYR A 154 18.70 -4.19 -9.61
CA TYR A 154 18.30 -3.35 -10.74
C TYR A 154 17.31 -4.06 -11.67
N ASN A 155 17.51 -5.37 -11.89
CA ASN A 155 16.56 -6.18 -12.67
C ASN A 155 15.19 -6.22 -11.97
N MET A 156 15.17 -6.32 -10.63
CA MET A 156 13.95 -6.24 -9.82
C MET A 156 13.27 -4.88 -9.99
N GLY A 157 13.98 -3.78 -9.74
CA GLY A 157 13.44 -2.42 -9.87
C GLY A 157 12.88 -2.13 -11.26
N TYR A 158 13.59 -2.58 -12.30
CA TYR A 158 13.14 -2.49 -13.68
C TYR A 158 11.86 -3.31 -13.93
N GLY A 159 11.80 -4.53 -13.38
CA GLY A 159 10.60 -5.37 -13.45
C GLY A 159 9.38 -4.73 -12.77
N VAL A 160 9.57 -4.11 -11.59
CA VAL A 160 8.48 -3.43 -10.87
C VAL A 160 7.96 -2.23 -11.65
N VAL A 161 8.84 -1.37 -12.18
CA VAL A 161 8.39 -0.18 -12.90
C VAL A 161 7.66 -0.54 -14.19
N LEU A 162 8.16 -1.54 -14.94
CA LEU A 162 7.46 -2.06 -16.12
C LEU A 162 6.09 -2.63 -15.74
N TYR A 163 6.00 -3.40 -14.66
CA TYR A 163 4.73 -3.93 -14.15
C TYR A 163 3.74 -2.79 -13.90
N ARG A 164 4.17 -1.73 -13.20
CA ARG A 164 3.31 -0.60 -12.84
C ARG A 164 2.87 0.22 -14.05
N ILE A 165 3.77 0.47 -15.01
CA ILE A 165 3.43 1.15 -16.27
C ILE A 165 2.38 0.36 -17.02
N GLU A 166 2.57 -0.96 -17.18
CA GLU A 166 1.59 -1.82 -17.85
C GLU A 166 0.25 -1.91 -17.09
N ASP A 167 0.25 -1.87 -15.75
CA ASP A 167 -0.98 -1.92 -14.94
C ASP A 167 -1.80 -0.61 -14.99
N LEU A 168 -1.13 0.52 -15.28
CA LEU A 168 -1.81 1.80 -15.51
C LEU A 168 -2.61 1.80 -16.83
N ASP A 169 -2.16 1.08 -17.85
CA ASP A 169 -2.91 0.89 -19.10
C ASP A 169 -4.00 -0.19 -18.96
N LYS A 170 -5.02 0.11 -18.16
CA LYS A 170 -6.17 -0.79 -17.93
C LYS A 170 -7.01 -1.05 -19.18
N LYS A 171 -6.76 -0.36 -20.30
CA LYS A 171 -7.54 -0.50 -21.54
C LYS A 171 -7.06 -1.68 -22.38
N HIS A 172 -5.80 -2.07 -22.26
CA HIS A 172 -5.22 -3.15 -23.06
C HIS A 172 -4.57 -4.18 -22.16
N GLU A 173 -5.23 -5.32 -21.99
CA GLU A 173 -4.63 -6.46 -21.30
C GLU A 173 -3.50 -7.05 -22.15
N ILE A 174 -2.26 -6.93 -21.64
CA ILE A 174 -1.06 -7.45 -22.32
C ILE A 174 -0.88 -8.92 -21.92
N LYS A 175 -0.84 -9.82 -22.91
CA LYS A 175 -0.54 -11.24 -22.64
C LYS A 175 0.90 -11.40 -22.13
N PRO A 176 1.18 -12.38 -21.25
CA PRO A 176 2.51 -12.60 -20.67
C PRO A 176 3.65 -12.71 -21.69
N GLU A 177 3.36 -13.30 -22.85
CA GLU A 177 4.29 -13.48 -23.97
C GLU A 177 4.84 -12.14 -24.51
N TYR A 178 4.03 -11.09 -24.44
CA TYR A 178 4.34 -9.74 -24.95
C TYR A 178 4.66 -8.74 -23.83
N SER A 179 4.48 -9.10 -22.57
CA SER A 179 4.73 -8.23 -21.43
C SER A 179 6.24 -8.07 -21.19
N ALA A 180 6.70 -6.82 -21.20
CA ALA A 180 8.07 -6.49 -20.83
C ALA A 180 8.29 -6.76 -19.35
N ALA A 181 7.28 -6.48 -18.52
CA ALA A 181 7.31 -6.78 -17.08
C ALA A 181 7.51 -8.27 -16.82
N VAL A 182 6.75 -9.16 -17.49
CA VAL A 182 6.90 -10.61 -17.32
C VAL A 182 8.30 -11.09 -17.71
N LYS A 183 8.83 -10.63 -18.84
CA LYS A 183 10.18 -10.98 -19.28
C LYS A 183 11.23 -10.57 -18.25
N GLN A 184 11.09 -9.34 -17.74
CA GLN A 184 12.03 -8.78 -16.78
C GLN A 184 11.95 -9.46 -15.41
N LEU A 185 10.75 -9.74 -14.90
CA LEU A 185 10.55 -10.45 -13.63
C LEU A 185 11.09 -11.89 -13.70
N ARG A 186 10.95 -12.57 -14.85
CA ARG A 186 11.59 -13.89 -15.07
C ARG A 186 13.11 -13.80 -15.07
N LYS A 187 13.69 -12.74 -15.66
CA LYS A 187 15.14 -12.49 -15.59
C LYS A 187 15.59 -12.29 -14.13
N THR A 188 14.86 -11.50 -13.34
CA THR A 188 15.14 -11.35 -11.90
C THR A 188 15.14 -12.69 -11.17
N LEU A 189 14.12 -13.53 -11.38
CA LEU A 189 14.04 -14.86 -10.74
C LEU A 189 15.10 -15.85 -11.23
N SER A 190 15.66 -15.64 -12.43
CA SER A 190 16.78 -16.43 -12.93
C SER A 190 18.12 -16.05 -12.29
N LEU A 191 18.25 -14.79 -11.88
CA LEU A 191 19.42 -14.25 -11.18
C LEU A 191 19.38 -14.60 -9.69
N ASP A 192 18.22 -14.43 -9.09
CA ASP A 192 17.97 -14.75 -7.69
C ASP A 192 16.53 -15.28 -7.54
N SER A 193 16.45 -16.59 -7.30
CA SER A 193 15.20 -17.32 -7.13
C SER A 193 14.54 -17.07 -5.78
N GLY A 194 15.14 -16.26 -4.90
CA GLY A 194 14.61 -15.89 -3.59
C GLY A 194 13.78 -14.60 -3.59
N TYR A 195 13.66 -13.87 -4.70
CA TYR A 195 12.87 -12.63 -4.76
C TYR A 195 11.36 -12.90 -4.70
N SER A 196 10.81 -13.00 -3.48
CA SER A 196 9.38 -13.15 -3.21
C SER A 196 8.53 -12.06 -3.89
N GLU A 197 9.04 -10.83 -4.00
CA GLU A 197 8.33 -9.75 -4.69
C GLU A 197 8.19 -10.04 -6.19
N ALA A 198 9.26 -10.50 -6.84
CA ALA A 198 9.24 -10.86 -8.24
C ALA A 198 8.28 -12.02 -8.50
N MET A 199 8.29 -13.03 -7.63
CA MET A 199 7.34 -14.15 -7.71
C MET A 199 5.89 -13.67 -7.65
N THR A 200 5.58 -12.78 -6.70
CA THR A 200 4.21 -12.34 -6.47
C THR A 200 3.70 -11.45 -7.62
N LEU A 201 4.54 -10.55 -8.12
CA LEU A 201 4.20 -9.70 -9.28
C LEU A 201 4.07 -10.53 -10.57
N LEU A 202 4.95 -11.52 -10.77
CA LEU A 202 4.87 -12.42 -11.91
C LEU A 202 3.58 -13.23 -11.85
N ALA A 203 3.26 -13.82 -10.70
CA ALA A 203 2.02 -14.58 -10.47
C ALA A 203 0.78 -13.75 -10.83
N LEU A 204 0.71 -12.50 -10.39
CA LEU A 204 -0.39 -11.59 -10.71
C LEU A 204 -0.57 -11.33 -12.22
N LYS A 205 0.52 -11.33 -12.99
CA LYS A 205 0.48 -11.16 -14.46
C LYS A 205 0.12 -12.45 -15.19
N VAL A 206 0.61 -13.60 -14.72
CA VAL A 206 0.38 -14.88 -15.41
C VAL A 206 -0.90 -15.57 -14.99
N GLN A 207 -1.51 -15.20 -13.85
CA GLN A 207 -2.68 -15.86 -13.24
C GLN A 207 -3.78 -16.28 -14.23
N LYS A 208 -4.17 -15.39 -15.13
CA LYS A 208 -5.26 -15.65 -16.10
C LYS A 208 -4.86 -16.62 -17.23
N TYR A 209 -3.57 -16.79 -17.46
CA TYR A 209 -3.01 -17.52 -18.61
C TYR A 209 -2.39 -18.85 -18.20
N ASP A 210 -1.72 -18.88 -17.05
CA ASP A 210 -1.12 -20.06 -16.45
C ASP A 210 -1.32 -20.01 -14.93
N GLU A 211 -2.48 -20.50 -14.49
CA GLU A 211 -2.88 -20.52 -13.08
C GLU A 211 -1.95 -21.41 -12.25
N ARG A 212 -1.47 -22.53 -12.82
CA ARG A 212 -0.56 -23.44 -12.11
C ARG A 212 0.76 -22.75 -11.80
N GLU A 213 1.36 -22.08 -12.78
CA GLU A 213 2.58 -21.32 -12.55
C GLU A 213 2.36 -20.23 -11.50
N ALA A 214 1.25 -19.51 -11.61
CA ALA A 214 0.92 -18.44 -10.69
C ALA A 214 0.79 -18.96 -9.25
N ASP A 215 0.12 -20.08 -9.04
CA ASP A 215 -0.05 -20.73 -7.74
C ASP A 215 1.28 -21.17 -7.15
N GLU A 216 2.14 -21.81 -7.94
CA GLU A 216 3.48 -22.23 -7.50
C GLU A 216 4.34 -21.04 -7.03
N LEU A 217 4.26 -19.92 -7.75
CA LEU A 217 4.99 -18.69 -7.41
C LEU A 217 4.47 -18.09 -6.10
N ILE A 218 3.16 -18.03 -5.89
CA ILE A 218 2.58 -17.50 -4.65
C ILE A 218 2.94 -18.37 -3.44
N VAL A 219 2.83 -19.70 -3.57
CA VAL A 219 3.20 -20.62 -2.47
C VAL A 219 4.67 -20.43 -2.10
N LYS A 220 5.57 -20.36 -3.10
CA LYS A 220 7.01 -20.11 -2.86
C LYS A 220 7.24 -18.77 -2.17
N ALA A 221 6.60 -17.69 -2.63
CA ALA A 221 6.73 -16.37 -2.03
C ALA A 221 6.27 -16.36 -0.56
N LEU A 222 5.17 -17.05 -0.25
CA LEU A 222 4.65 -17.17 1.11
C LEU A 222 5.57 -17.95 2.04
N VAL A 223 6.22 -19.00 1.53
CA VAL A 223 7.18 -19.79 2.31
C VAL A 223 8.44 -18.98 2.61
N LEU A 224 8.93 -18.21 1.64
CA LEU A 224 10.15 -17.41 1.77
C LEU A 224 9.94 -16.13 2.59
N SER A 225 8.77 -15.51 2.50
CA SER A 225 8.50 -14.19 3.08
C SER A 225 7.10 -14.11 3.70
N PRO A 226 6.81 -14.94 4.71
CA PRO A 226 5.47 -15.09 5.29
C PRO A 226 4.92 -13.83 5.96
N ASP A 227 5.78 -12.97 6.49
CA ASP A 227 5.41 -11.81 7.32
C ASP A 227 5.76 -10.47 6.65
N VAL A 228 6.01 -10.44 5.34
CA VAL A 228 6.39 -9.20 4.63
C VAL A 228 5.13 -8.44 4.19
N PRO A 229 4.81 -7.26 4.75
CA PRO A 229 3.51 -6.60 4.53
C PRO A 229 3.18 -6.31 3.07
N HIS A 230 4.19 -5.96 2.26
CA HIS A 230 3.96 -5.68 0.84
C HIS A 230 3.66 -6.97 0.04
N ILE A 231 4.26 -8.10 0.40
CA ILE A 231 3.99 -9.42 -0.22
C ILE A 231 2.57 -9.82 0.14
N ILE A 232 2.19 -9.67 1.40
CA ILE A 232 0.82 -9.92 1.89
C ILE A 232 -0.19 -9.08 1.11
N LYS A 233 0.10 -7.80 0.84
CA LYS A 233 -0.77 -6.94 0.02
C LYS A 233 -0.98 -7.48 -1.40
N TYR A 234 0.09 -7.92 -2.06
CA TYR A 234 -0.01 -8.51 -3.40
C TYR A 234 -0.72 -9.87 -3.38
N LEU A 235 -0.51 -10.67 -2.34
CA LEU A 235 -1.24 -11.92 -2.11
C LEU A 235 -2.74 -11.66 -1.95
N VAL A 236 -3.15 -10.68 -1.16
CA VAL A 236 -4.56 -10.30 -1.02
C VAL A 236 -5.15 -9.90 -2.39
N HIS A 237 -4.37 -9.24 -3.25
CA HIS A 237 -4.80 -8.95 -4.61
C HIS A 237 -4.94 -10.21 -5.48
N TYR A 238 -4.02 -11.16 -5.34
CA TYR A 238 -4.04 -12.45 -6.05
C TYR A 238 -5.28 -13.28 -5.66
N ILE A 239 -5.49 -13.46 -4.36
CA ILE A 239 -6.62 -14.20 -3.76
C ILE A 239 -7.97 -13.66 -4.24
N LYS A 240 -8.12 -12.33 -4.30
CA LYS A 240 -9.37 -11.69 -4.77
C LYS A 240 -9.76 -12.06 -6.19
N LYS A 241 -8.83 -12.57 -7.00
CA LYS A 241 -9.07 -13.02 -8.37
C LYS A 241 -9.28 -14.54 -8.49
N CYS A 242 -8.87 -15.31 -7.48
CA CYS A 242 -9.10 -16.76 -7.40
C CYS A 242 -10.50 -17.09 -6.86
N SER A 243 -10.91 -18.34 -7.01
CA SER A 243 -12.04 -18.84 -6.23
C SER A 243 -11.67 -18.92 -4.74
N PRO A 244 -12.64 -18.78 -3.81
CA PRO A 244 -12.36 -18.92 -2.39
C PRO A 244 -11.82 -20.31 -2.02
N GLU A 245 -12.12 -21.34 -2.82
CA GLU A 245 -11.58 -22.70 -2.66
C GLU A 245 -10.09 -22.78 -2.97
N GLU A 246 -9.68 -22.31 -4.15
CA GLU A 246 -8.26 -22.27 -4.59
C GLU A 246 -7.42 -21.45 -3.60
N SER A 247 -7.89 -20.25 -3.26
CA SER A 247 -7.22 -19.35 -2.32
C SER A 247 -6.99 -20.03 -0.96
N LEU A 248 -7.99 -20.76 -0.49
CA LEU A 248 -7.92 -21.44 0.80
C LEU A 248 -6.96 -22.64 0.77
N GLU A 249 -6.91 -23.39 -0.32
CA GLU A 249 -5.98 -24.50 -0.49
C GLU A 249 -4.53 -24.01 -0.54
N MET A 250 -4.29 -22.96 -1.32
CA MET A 250 -2.99 -22.30 -1.45
C MET A 250 -2.47 -21.80 -0.10
N ILE A 251 -3.26 -21.00 0.63
CA ILE A 251 -2.85 -20.45 1.92
C ILE A 251 -2.64 -21.56 2.95
N LYS A 252 -3.45 -22.62 2.95
CA LYS A 252 -3.23 -23.77 3.83
C LYS A 252 -1.91 -24.47 3.54
N SER A 253 -1.56 -24.65 2.26
CA SER A 253 -0.29 -25.27 1.88
C SER A 253 0.91 -24.45 2.38
N ALA A 254 0.83 -23.12 2.30
CA ALA A 254 1.81 -22.21 2.87
C ALA A 254 1.86 -22.27 4.40
N LEU A 255 0.70 -22.27 5.08
CA LEU A 255 0.62 -22.34 6.54
C LEU A 255 1.25 -23.61 7.14
N VAL A 256 1.25 -24.74 6.43
CA VAL A 256 1.94 -25.96 6.91
C VAL A 256 3.44 -25.69 7.08
N GLN A 257 4.01 -24.81 6.26
CA GLN A 257 5.42 -24.46 6.27
C GLN A 257 5.69 -23.23 7.16
N THR A 258 4.72 -22.33 7.31
CA THR A 258 4.81 -21.10 8.12
C THR A 258 3.55 -20.92 9.01
N PRO A 259 3.45 -21.62 10.15
CA PRO A 259 2.18 -21.76 10.89
C PRO A 259 1.61 -20.49 11.52
N THR A 260 2.37 -19.39 11.61
CA THR A 260 2.06 -18.28 12.52
C THR A 260 1.70 -16.93 11.87
N SER A 261 1.98 -16.70 10.59
CA SER A 261 1.90 -15.36 9.98
C SER A 261 0.55 -15.01 9.34
N ASN A 262 -0.09 -15.97 8.66
CA ASN A 262 -1.14 -15.66 7.67
C ASN A 262 -2.58 -15.80 8.19
N TYR A 263 -2.82 -15.71 9.50
CA TYR A 263 -4.14 -15.98 10.11
C TYR A 263 -5.23 -15.02 9.60
N TYR A 264 -4.88 -13.75 9.36
CA TYR A 264 -5.83 -12.74 8.88
C TYR A 264 -6.29 -13.06 7.46
N GLU A 265 -5.35 -13.39 6.57
CA GLU A 265 -5.56 -13.70 5.16
C GLU A 265 -6.45 -14.94 5.02
N VAL A 266 -6.21 -15.97 5.84
CA VAL A 266 -7.05 -17.17 5.90
C VAL A 266 -8.46 -16.82 6.36
N GLY A 267 -8.57 -15.97 7.39
CA GLY A 267 -9.84 -15.48 7.90
C GLY A 267 -10.65 -14.77 6.82
N VAL A 268 -10.00 -13.90 6.04
CA VAL A 268 -10.60 -13.19 4.91
C VAL A 268 -11.07 -14.16 3.82
N CYS A 269 -10.30 -15.20 3.48
CA CYS A 269 -10.73 -16.20 2.50
C CYS A 269 -11.98 -16.96 2.96
N TYR A 270 -12.03 -17.36 4.23
CA TYR A 270 -13.23 -17.98 4.80
C TYR A 270 -14.42 -17.03 4.80
N LYS A 271 -14.18 -15.73 5.01
CA LYS A 271 -15.20 -14.68 4.87
C LYS A 271 -15.78 -14.63 3.47
N GLU A 272 -14.93 -14.52 2.46
CA GLU A 272 -15.36 -14.49 1.06
C GLU A 272 -16.16 -15.76 0.72
N LYS A 273 -15.71 -16.93 1.19
CA LYS A 273 -16.42 -18.19 0.99
C LYS A 273 -17.82 -18.21 1.60
N TYR A 274 -17.96 -17.87 2.88
CA TYR A 274 -19.29 -17.91 3.50
C TYR A 274 -20.21 -16.84 2.91
N VAL A 275 -19.70 -15.67 2.53
CA VAL A 275 -20.49 -14.61 1.87
C VAL A 275 -21.01 -15.10 0.51
N GLN A 276 -20.18 -15.80 -0.27
CA GLN A 276 -20.58 -16.40 -1.54
C GLN A 276 -21.69 -17.46 -1.34
N LEU A 277 -21.54 -18.32 -0.33
CA LEU A 277 -22.53 -19.35 0.00
C LEU A 277 -23.86 -18.73 0.46
N ILE A 278 -23.83 -17.68 1.29
CA ILE A 278 -25.03 -16.95 1.70
C ILE A 278 -25.73 -16.32 0.48
N LYS A 279 -24.98 -15.70 -0.44
CA LYS A 279 -25.53 -15.09 -1.67
C LYS A 279 -26.17 -16.12 -2.60
N SER A 280 -25.64 -17.35 -2.63
CA SER A 280 -26.21 -18.46 -3.41
C SER A 280 -27.33 -19.23 -2.70
N GLY A 281 -27.77 -18.76 -1.52
CA GLY A 281 -28.85 -19.37 -0.75
C GLY A 281 -28.42 -20.59 0.09
N ARG A 282 -27.14 -20.97 0.06
CA ARG A 282 -26.57 -22.15 0.74
C ARG A 282 -26.13 -21.80 2.17
N ARG A 283 -27.05 -21.32 2.99
CA ARG A 283 -26.76 -20.82 4.36
C ARG A 283 -26.24 -21.91 5.31
N ASP A 284 -26.74 -23.13 5.21
CA ASP A 284 -26.32 -24.22 6.10
C ASP A 284 -24.85 -24.58 5.91
N GLU A 285 -24.40 -24.62 4.65
CA GLU A 285 -22.98 -24.82 4.33
C GLU A 285 -22.12 -23.64 4.79
N ALA A 286 -22.63 -22.41 4.65
CA ALA A 286 -21.94 -21.20 5.07
C ALA A 286 -21.58 -21.24 6.58
N ALA A 287 -22.42 -21.80 7.43
CA ALA A 287 -22.22 -21.84 8.88
C ALA A 287 -20.89 -22.51 9.29
N ALA A 288 -20.48 -23.58 8.60
CA ALA A 288 -19.21 -24.23 8.87
C ALA A 288 -18.01 -23.32 8.53
N TYR A 289 -18.13 -22.52 7.48
CA TYR A 289 -17.11 -21.56 7.05
C TYR A 289 -17.09 -20.31 7.93
N VAL A 290 -18.23 -19.85 8.44
CA VAL A 290 -18.30 -18.78 9.44
C VAL A 290 -17.51 -19.15 10.69
N LYS A 291 -17.69 -20.37 11.23
CA LYS A 291 -16.94 -20.84 12.41
C LYS A 291 -15.42 -20.90 12.16
N LYS A 292 -15.00 -21.32 10.96
CA LYS A 292 -13.59 -21.31 10.58
C LYS A 292 -13.07 -19.87 10.49
N CYS A 293 -13.82 -18.96 9.86
CA CYS A 293 -13.51 -17.54 9.77
C CYS A 293 -13.27 -16.94 11.17
N ILE A 294 -14.20 -17.17 12.11
CA ILE A 294 -14.07 -16.70 13.50
C ILE A 294 -12.77 -17.20 14.14
N ARG A 295 -12.48 -18.50 14.01
CA ARG A 295 -11.27 -19.10 14.60
C ARG A 295 -10.00 -18.42 14.09
N PHE A 296 -9.85 -18.27 12.77
CA PHE A 296 -8.65 -17.69 12.17
C PHE A 296 -8.54 -16.18 12.46
N LEU A 297 -9.63 -15.43 12.36
CA LEU A 297 -9.62 -14.00 12.69
C LEU A 297 -9.39 -13.74 14.19
N SER A 298 -9.85 -14.63 15.06
CA SER A 298 -9.58 -14.54 16.50
C SER A 298 -8.09 -14.75 16.81
N GLU A 299 -7.43 -15.69 16.14
CA GLU A 299 -5.98 -15.85 16.25
C GLU A 299 -5.23 -14.65 15.66
N ALA A 300 -5.69 -14.08 14.53
CA ALA A 300 -5.11 -12.88 13.96
C ALA A 300 -5.16 -11.69 14.93
N VAL A 301 -6.33 -11.43 15.54
CA VAL A 301 -6.50 -10.37 16.56
C VAL A 301 -5.70 -10.66 17.83
N ARG A 302 -5.53 -11.94 18.22
CA ARG A 302 -4.70 -12.33 19.37
C ARG A 302 -3.22 -12.02 19.13
N LEU A 303 -2.73 -12.22 17.90
CA LEU A 303 -1.34 -11.97 17.52
C LEU A 303 -1.07 -10.48 17.29
N ASP A 304 -2.01 -9.77 16.67
CA ASP A 304 -1.93 -8.33 16.44
C ASP A 304 -3.25 -7.65 16.88
N PRO A 305 -3.33 -7.23 18.16
CA PRO A 305 -4.50 -6.51 18.68
C PRO A 305 -4.72 -5.14 18.05
N SER A 306 -3.73 -4.60 17.32
CA SER A 306 -3.85 -3.31 16.62
C SER A 306 -4.47 -3.44 15.23
N ASN A 307 -4.68 -4.68 14.75
CA ASN A 307 -5.29 -4.95 13.45
C ASN A 307 -6.81 -4.71 13.47
N THR A 308 -7.19 -3.45 13.30
CA THR A 308 -8.59 -2.99 13.29
C THR A 308 -9.40 -3.66 12.18
N ASN A 309 -8.79 -3.97 11.03
CA ASN A 309 -9.44 -4.70 9.94
C ASN A 309 -9.79 -6.15 10.32
N ALA A 310 -8.90 -6.84 11.04
CA ALA A 310 -9.17 -8.16 11.58
C ALA A 310 -10.32 -8.14 12.58
N MET A 311 -10.35 -7.13 13.47
CA MET A 311 -11.43 -6.93 14.44
C MET A 311 -12.78 -6.67 13.76
N MET A 312 -12.83 -5.76 12.77
CA MET A 312 -14.05 -5.48 11.99
C MET A 312 -14.57 -6.73 11.26
N ASN A 313 -13.69 -7.48 10.61
CA ASN A 313 -14.05 -8.74 9.95
C ASN A 313 -14.54 -9.79 10.95
N LEU A 314 -13.95 -9.85 12.14
CA LEU A 314 -14.34 -10.76 13.22
C LEU A 314 -15.74 -10.41 13.74
N ALA A 315 -16.05 -9.11 13.90
CA ALA A 315 -17.37 -8.64 14.31
C ALA A 315 -18.45 -9.03 13.29
N GLU A 316 -18.20 -8.85 11.99
CA GLU A 316 -19.12 -9.32 10.94
C GLU A 316 -19.31 -10.85 10.99
N ALA A 317 -18.24 -11.62 11.22
CA ALA A 317 -18.33 -13.07 11.34
C ALA A 317 -19.13 -13.51 12.58
N TYR A 318 -18.94 -12.85 13.73
CA TYR A 318 -19.77 -13.09 14.93
C TYR A 318 -21.24 -12.77 14.68
N ALA A 319 -21.53 -11.70 13.95
CA ALA A 319 -22.89 -11.35 13.58
C ALA A 319 -23.56 -12.38 12.65
N GLU A 320 -22.79 -13.02 11.77
CA GLU A 320 -23.29 -14.14 10.95
C GLU A 320 -23.54 -15.40 11.80
N ASP A 321 -22.69 -15.68 12.79
CA ASP A 321 -22.83 -16.81 13.73
C ASP A 321 -23.86 -16.58 14.86
N GLN A 322 -24.67 -15.50 14.78
CA GLN A 322 -25.65 -15.10 15.80
C GLN A 322 -25.07 -14.70 17.17
N GLN A 323 -23.76 -14.47 17.26
CA GLN A 323 -23.10 -13.95 18.46
C GLN A 323 -23.19 -12.42 18.51
N LEU A 324 -24.43 -11.90 18.53
CA LEU A 324 -24.71 -10.47 18.29
C LEU A 324 -24.08 -9.55 19.34
N GLN A 325 -24.06 -9.95 20.62
CA GLN A 325 -23.42 -9.17 21.69
C GLN A 325 -21.92 -8.98 21.42
N ARG A 326 -21.19 -10.05 21.09
CA ARG A 326 -19.75 -9.99 20.81
C ARG A 326 -19.43 -9.12 19.60
N ALA A 327 -20.25 -9.20 18.55
CA ALA A 327 -20.10 -8.33 17.38
C ALA A 327 -20.24 -6.85 17.76
N GLU A 328 -21.26 -6.52 18.56
CA GLU A 328 -21.56 -5.17 18.98
C GLU A 328 -20.52 -4.58 19.94
N GLU A 329 -19.97 -5.39 20.85
CA GLU A 329 -18.85 -5.01 21.72
C GLU A 329 -17.63 -4.58 20.89
N ILE A 330 -17.26 -5.36 19.87
CA ILE A 330 -16.11 -5.03 19.01
C ILE A 330 -16.35 -3.70 18.28
N PHE A 331 -17.52 -3.50 17.65
CA PHE A 331 -17.81 -2.26 16.95
C PHE A 331 -17.77 -1.05 17.88
N THR A 332 -18.33 -1.19 19.08
CA THR A 332 -18.38 -0.09 20.06
C THR A 332 -16.98 0.27 20.56
N ASN A 333 -16.15 -0.73 20.89
CA ASN A 333 -14.77 -0.51 21.34
C ASN A 333 -13.93 0.17 20.27
N LEU A 334 -14.00 -0.31 19.02
CA LEU A 334 -13.26 0.27 17.89
C LEU A 334 -13.59 1.76 17.67
N ILE A 335 -14.85 2.15 17.85
CA ILE A 335 -15.28 3.56 17.70
C ILE A 335 -14.84 4.40 18.91
N GLN A 336 -14.90 3.87 20.12
CA GLN A 336 -14.60 4.59 21.36
C GLN A 336 -13.10 4.80 21.59
N GLU A 337 -12.27 3.81 21.27
CA GLU A 337 -10.82 3.85 21.53
C GLU A 337 -10.08 4.87 20.65
N GLY A 338 -10.71 5.40 19.61
CA GLY A 338 -10.16 6.49 18.78
C GLY A 338 -8.94 6.09 17.94
N GLN A 339 -8.62 4.79 17.84
CA GLN A 339 -7.46 4.28 17.12
C GLN A 339 -7.65 4.23 15.60
N LEU A 340 -8.87 4.48 15.11
CA LEU A 340 -9.19 4.39 13.68
C LEU A 340 -8.82 5.69 12.95
N GLY A 341 -8.04 5.55 11.88
CA GLY A 341 -7.92 6.61 10.88
C GLY A 341 -9.27 6.90 10.21
N GLU A 342 -9.45 8.10 9.67
CA GLU A 342 -10.75 8.56 9.12
C GLU A 342 -11.42 7.57 8.16
N LYS A 343 -10.63 6.93 7.29
CA LYS A 343 -11.14 5.94 6.34
C LYS A 343 -11.65 4.66 7.02
N ASP A 344 -10.90 4.13 7.99
CA ASP A 344 -11.27 2.91 8.71
C ASP A 344 -12.43 3.19 9.68
N LYS A 345 -12.47 4.39 10.26
CA LYS A 345 -13.59 4.87 11.08
C LYS A 345 -14.87 4.94 10.25
N GLN A 346 -14.79 5.50 9.05
CA GLN A 346 -15.91 5.53 8.11
C GLN A 346 -16.38 4.11 7.74
N HIS A 347 -15.44 3.20 7.47
CA HIS A 347 -15.77 1.79 7.20
C HIS A 347 -16.47 1.14 8.39
N CYS A 348 -15.94 1.33 9.61
CA CYS A 348 -16.47 0.77 10.85
C CYS A 348 -17.91 1.24 11.12
N HIS A 349 -18.19 2.54 11.01
CA HIS A 349 -19.55 3.09 11.14
C HIS A 349 -20.50 2.48 10.09
N PHE A 350 -20.05 2.34 8.84
CA PHE A 350 -20.88 1.77 7.79
C PHE A 350 -21.24 0.30 8.05
N ILE A 351 -20.27 -0.55 8.39
CA ILE A 351 -20.54 -1.97 8.69
C ILE A 351 -21.33 -2.15 9.99
N TYR A 352 -21.11 -1.28 10.99
CA TYR A 352 -21.90 -1.30 12.22
C TYR A 352 -23.36 -0.90 11.98
N GLY A 353 -23.60 0.13 11.16
CA GLY A 353 -24.94 0.48 10.71
C GLY A 353 -25.64 -0.68 9.98
N ARG A 354 -24.93 -1.42 9.14
CA ARG A 354 -25.46 -2.63 8.48
C ARG A 354 -25.80 -3.74 9.47
N PHE A 355 -24.93 -3.98 10.45
CA PHE A 355 -25.18 -4.93 11.53
C PHE A 355 -26.47 -4.58 12.28
N LEU A 356 -26.62 -3.33 12.72
CA LEU A 356 -27.80 -2.87 13.45
C LEU A 356 -29.09 -3.06 12.64
N TYR A 357 -29.07 -2.69 11.35
CA TYR A 357 -30.22 -2.83 10.48
C TYR A 357 -30.60 -4.30 10.22
N PHE A 358 -29.65 -5.11 9.76
CA PHE A 358 -29.96 -6.46 9.25
C PHE A 358 -29.97 -7.55 10.33
N LYS A 359 -29.25 -7.35 11.44
CA LYS A 359 -29.07 -8.38 12.47
C LYS A 359 -29.77 -8.04 13.78
N ARG A 360 -29.83 -6.77 14.16
CA ARG A 360 -30.56 -6.30 15.35
C ARG A 360 -31.97 -5.80 15.05
N ASN A 361 -32.29 -5.53 13.79
CA ASN A 361 -33.53 -4.86 13.38
C ASN A 361 -33.72 -3.50 14.08
N ASP A 362 -32.60 -2.81 14.32
CA ASP A 362 -32.52 -1.53 15.01
C ASP A 362 -32.22 -0.43 13.97
N GLU A 363 -33.29 0.08 13.34
CA GLU A 363 -33.17 1.02 12.24
C GLU A 363 -32.72 2.41 12.70
N ASP A 364 -33.15 2.85 13.87
CA ASP A 364 -32.84 4.20 14.37
C ASP A 364 -31.34 4.34 14.64
N ARG A 365 -30.76 3.40 15.40
CA ARG A 365 -29.31 3.38 15.62
C ARG A 365 -28.53 3.11 14.33
N SER A 366 -29.09 2.34 13.40
CA SER A 366 -28.48 2.15 12.09
C SER A 366 -28.36 3.46 11.31
N VAL A 367 -29.41 4.30 11.31
CA VAL A 367 -29.40 5.62 10.67
C VAL A 367 -28.34 6.52 11.29
N GLU A 368 -28.19 6.53 12.62
CA GLU A 368 -27.14 7.29 13.30
C GLU A 368 -25.74 6.87 12.83
N GLN A 369 -25.47 5.56 12.77
CA GLN A 369 -24.18 5.07 12.29
C GLN A 369 -23.92 5.42 10.81
N TYR A 370 -24.94 5.35 9.95
CA TYR A 370 -24.79 5.79 8.56
C TYR A 370 -24.55 7.29 8.43
N LYS A 371 -25.16 8.12 9.29
CA LYS A 371 -24.89 9.56 9.34
C LYS A 371 -23.42 9.82 9.71
N GLU A 372 -22.90 9.16 10.74
CA GLU A 372 -21.49 9.29 11.13
C GLU A 372 -20.52 8.84 10.01
N ALA A 373 -20.83 7.73 9.32
CA ALA A 373 -20.04 7.32 8.14
C ALA A 373 -20.08 8.37 7.00
N TYR A 374 -21.25 8.96 6.74
CA TYR A 374 -21.44 9.94 5.65
C TYR A 374 -20.75 11.29 5.92
N LYS A 375 -20.75 11.70 7.19
CA LYS A 375 -20.14 12.95 7.68
C LYS A 375 -18.62 12.99 7.47
N ILE A 376 -17.95 11.84 7.50
CA ILE A 376 -16.53 11.74 7.19
C ILE A 376 -16.32 12.03 5.70
N GLN A 377 -15.57 13.07 5.37
CA GLN A 377 -15.43 13.60 4.00
C GLN A 377 -14.38 12.85 3.15
N VAL A 378 -14.03 11.62 3.54
CA VAL A 378 -13.19 10.73 2.74
C VAL A 378 -14.03 10.14 1.60
N TYR A 379 -13.57 10.32 0.35
CA TYR A 379 -14.21 9.68 -0.79
C TYR A 379 -13.98 8.17 -0.76
N SER A 380 -15.05 7.42 -0.54
CA SER A 380 -15.01 5.96 -0.52
C SER A 380 -16.34 5.37 -0.98
N GLY A 381 -16.30 4.10 -1.40
CA GLY A 381 -17.50 3.34 -1.70
C GLY A 381 -18.43 3.20 -0.50
N ASP A 382 -17.91 3.22 0.73
CA ASP A 382 -18.71 3.09 1.95
C ASP A 382 -19.46 4.38 2.27
N ARG A 383 -18.85 5.56 2.03
CA ARG A 383 -19.56 6.85 2.11
C ARG A 383 -20.73 6.88 1.13
N LYS A 384 -20.49 6.47 -0.12
CA LYS A 384 -21.53 6.42 -1.16
C LYS A 384 -22.69 5.50 -0.73
N LYS A 385 -22.37 4.29 -0.29
CA LYS A 385 -23.37 3.31 0.19
C LYS A 385 -24.12 3.80 1.43
N ALA A 386 -23.45 4.47 2.38
CA ALA A 386 -24.09 5.06 3.54
C ALA A 386 -25.13 6.11 3.11
N GLY A 387 -24.78 7.00 2.17
CA GLY A 387 -25.71 7.98 1.60
C GLY A 387 -26.89 7.34 0.87
N GLU A 388 -26.65 6.27 0.10
CA GLU A 388 -27.72 5.49 -0.55
C GLU A 388 -28.68 4.87 0.48
N ARG A 389 -28.15 4.31 1.58
CA ARG A 389 -28.96 3.75 2.67
C ARG A 389 -29.80 4.82 3.35
N LEU A 390 -29.22 5.97 3.67
CA LEU A 390 -29.95 7.10 4.25
C LEU A 390 -31.09 7.56 3.34
N ARG A 391 -30.83 7.73 2.03
CA ARG A 391 -31.87 8.08 1.04
C ARG A 391 -32.98 7.02 0.94
N GLN A 392 -32.63 5.74 0.98
CA GLN A 392 -33.61 4.64 0.99
C GLN A 392 -34.53 4.72 2.22
N VAL A 393 -33.96 4.93 3.41
CA VAL A 393 -34.73 5.07 4.65
C VAL A 393 -35.62 6.30 4.59
N ALA A 394 -35.09 7.45 4.16
CA ALA A 394 -35.84 8.70 4.05
C ALA A 394 -36.99 8.62 3.03
N THR A 395 -36.82 7.87 1.94
CA THR A 395 -37.88 7.67 0.94
C THR A 395 -38.98 6.74 1.47
N ARG A 396 -38.59 5.71 2.23
CA ARG A 396 -39.52 4.73 2.80
C ARG A 396 -40.30 5.27 4.00
N LYS A 397 -39.66 6.10 4.83
CA LYS A 397 -40.27 6.71 6.02
C LYS A 397 -40.94 8.02 5.64
N HIS A 398 -42.02 8.38 6.33
CA HIS A 398 -42.69 9.67 6.18
C HIS A 398 -42.56 10.49 7.47
N GLY A 399 -42.71 11.81 7.37
CA GLY A 399 -42.68 12.71 8.51
C GLY A 399 -41.29 13.12 8.97
N GLN A 400 -41.13 13.33 10.28
CA GLN A 400 -39.96 14.01 10.86
C GLN A 400 -38.62 13.35 10.53
N MET A 401 -38.49 12.03 10.69
CA MET A 401 -37.25 11.28 10.41
C MET A 401 -36.80 11.43 8.95
N SER A 402 -37.76 11.41 8.00
CA SER A 402 -37.46 11.61 6.58
C SER A 402 -36.88 12.99 6.32
N ASN A 403 -37.55 14.03 6.84
CA ASN A 403 -37.11 15.41 6.70
C ASN A 403 -35.73 15.64 7.34
N GLU A 404 -35.47 15.06 8.50
CA GLU A 404 -34.17 15.15 9.18
C GLU A 404 -33.04 14.50 8.38
N ILE A 405 -33.29 13.35 7.77
CA ILE A 405 -32.28 12.68 6.92
C ILE A 405 -32.01 13.50 5.66
N TRP A 406 -33.04 14.02 4.98
CA TRP A 406 -32.86 14.86 3.80
C TRP A 406 -32.12 16.16 4.10
N ALA A 407 -32.46 16.82 5.21
CA ALA A 407 -31.78 18.03 5.66
C ALA A 407 -30.30 17.74 6.01
N PHE A 408 -30.02 16.63 6.69
CA PHE A 408 -28.65 16.20 6.98
C PHE A 408 -27.82 15.98 5.70
N LEU A 409 -28.37 15.23 4.72
CA LEU A 409 -27.67 14.95 3.47
C LEU A 409 -27.34 16.23 2.70
N ALA A 410 -28.30 17.17 2.62
CA ALA A 410 -28.10 18.45 1.96
C ALA A 410 -26.98 19.27 2.63
N ALA A 411 -26.97 19.36 3.96
CA ALA A 411 -25.96 20.10 4.71
C ALA A 411 -24.54 19.52 4.50
N GLU A 412 -24.40 18.19 4.51
CA GLU A 412 -23.10 17.54 4.30
C GLU A 412 -22.60 17.65 2.85
N ASP A 413 -23.50 17.71 1.87
CA ASP A 413 -23.15 17.91 0.47
C ASP A 413 -22.77 19.37 0.18
N GLU A 414 -23.41 20.35 0.83
CA GLU A 414 -23.01 21.78 0.76
C GLU A 414 -21.64 22.01 1.41
N ASN A 415 -21.36 21.38 2.56
CA ASN A 415 -20.05 21.43 3.22
C ASN A 415 -18.92 20.83 2.38
N LYS A 416 -19.23 19.93 1.44
CA LYS A 416 -18.26 19.41 0.48
C LYS A 416 -17.86 20.47 -0.54
N VAL A 417 -18.82 21.26 -1.02
CA VAL A 417 -18.60 22.31 -2.03
C VAL A 417 -17.76 23.45 -1.46
N SER A 418 -17.98 23.82 -0.19
CA SER A 418 -17.26 24.92 0.47
C SER A 418 -15.80 24.59 0.83
N ARG A 419 -15.44 23.31 0.97
CA ARG A 419 -14.07 22.86 1.30
C ARG A 419 -13.17 22.61 0.09
N GLY A 420 -13.60 22.96 -1.13
CA GLY A 420 -12.73 22.91 -2.32
C GLY A 420 -12.34 21.51 -2.79
N CYS A 421 -13.06 20.45 -2.38
CA CYS A 421 -12.90 19.13 -3.00
C CYS A 421 -13.37 19.20 -4.46
N SER A 422 -12.44 19.03 -5.40
CA SER A 422 -12.68 19.24 -6.83
C SER A 422 -13.85 18.39 -7.38
N PRO A 423 -14.69 18.93 -8.29
CA PRO A 423 -15.82 18.20 -8.90
C PRO A 423 -15.43 17.18 -9.99
N SER A 424 -14.16 16.80 -10.14
CA SER A 424 -13.66 16.16 -11.37
C SER A 424 -13.92 14.65 -11.52
N GLU A 425 -14.81 14.05 -10.73
CA GLU A 425 -15.26 12.67 -10.93
C GLU A 425 -16.77 12.51 -10.71
N GLN A 426 -17.55 13.48 -11.19
CA GLN A 426 -18.98 13.28 -11.40
C GLN A 426 -19.20 12.50 -12.70
N ASP A 427 -20.02 11.45 -12.60
CA ASP A 427 -20.77 10.81 -13.68
C ASP A 427 -20.00 10.42 -14.96
N THR A 428 -19.53 9.17 -14.99
CA THR A 428 -19.77 8.32 -16.17
C THR A 428 -20.68 7.17 -15.77
N GLY A 429 -21.94 7.50 -15.52
CA GLY A 429 -23.03 6.56 -15.74
C GLY A 429 -23.42 6.62 -17.20
N LEU A 430 -23.13 5.54 -17.96
CA LEU A 430 -23.86 5.21 -19.18
C LEU A 430 -24.07 3.70 -19.21
N SER A 431 -25.36 3.35 -19.09
CA SER A 431 -26.08 2.09 -19.43
C SER A 431 -25.50 0.76 -18.96
#